data_AF-A0A1W1ICU0-F1
#
_entry.id   AF-A0A1W1ICU0-F1
#
_cell.length_a   1.000
_cell.length_b   1.000
_cell.length_c   1.000
_cell.angle_alpha   90.00
_cell.angle_beta   90.00
_cell.angle_gamma   90.00
#
_symmetry.space_group_name_H-M   'P 1'
#
loop_
_entity.id
_entity.type
_entity.pdbx_description
1 polymer ?
#
loop_
_entity_poly.entity_id
_entity_poly.type
_entity_poly.pdbx_seq_one_letter_code
_entity_poly.pdbx_strand_id
1 'polypeptide(L)' 'MDYRTRKKLERLEEIAERVKENAYIVDLMDGGYSVLNVVKHKYLGEMSPKAFEAWMVTIKQKEPNSVIIIDDIPWD' A
#
# COMPACT_ATOMS: atom_id res chain seq x y z
N MET A 1 -1.14 -21.01 -2.60
CA MET A 1 -0.76 -19.72 -2.01
C MET A 1 0.50 -19.95 -1.21
N ASP A 2 1.60 -19.25 -1.55
CA ASP A 2 2.85 -19.41 -0.82
C ASP A 2 2.78 -18.75 0.58
N TYR A 3 3.71 -19.14 1.45
CA TYR A 3 3.76 -18.67 2.84
C TYR A 3 3.82 -17.14 2.98
N ARG A 4 4.43 -16.44 2.02
CA ARG A 4 4.64 -14.98 2.06
C ARG A 4 3.39 -14.24 1.68
N THR A 5 2.70 -14.69 0.62
CA THR A 5 1.38 -14.17 0.24
C THR A 5 0.42 -14.26 1.43
N ARG A 6 0.44 -15.37 2.17
CA ARG A 6 -0.37 -15.53 3.38
C ARG A 6 0.01 -14.55 4.50
N LYS A 7 1.30 -14.45 4.85
CA LYS A 7 1.78 -13.55 5.92
C LYS A 7 1.51 -12.07 5.61
N LYS A 8 1.60 -11.70 4.33
CA LYS A 8 1.25 -10.37 3.85
C LYS A 8 -0.24 -10.11 4.06
N LEU A 9 -1.12 -10.99 3.57
CA LEU A 9 -2.56 -10.87 3.76
C LEU A 9 -2.95 -10.77 5.25
N GLU A 10 -2.39 -11.62 6.11
CA GLU A 10 -2.60 -11.56 7.57
C GLU A 10 -2.22 -10.17 8.14
N ARG A 11 -1.06 -9.63 7.73
CA ARG A 11 -0.64 -8.28 8.14
C ARG A 11 -1.56 -7.20 7.57
N LEU A 12 -2.06 -7.35 6.35
CA LEU A 12 -3.00 -6.38 5.75
C LEU A 12 -4.34 -6.39 6.49
N GLU A 13 -4.83 -7.57 6.87
CA GLU A 13 -6.05 -7.74 7.66
C GLU A 13 -5.90 -7.08 9.03
N GLU A 14 -4.78 -7.30 9.74
CA GLU A 14 -4.50 -6.62 11.01
C GLU A 14 -4.47 -5.09 10.88
N ILE A 15 -3.88 -4.58 9.80
CA ILE A 15 -3.86 -3.14 9.52
C ILE A 15 -5.28 -2.64 9.24
N ALA A 16 -6.05 -3.33 8.40
CA ALA A 16 -7.41 -2.96 8.04
C ALA A 16 -8.35 -2.95 9.25
N GLU A 17 -8.20 -3.92 10.16
CA GLU A 17 -8.98 -4.00 11.40
C GLU A 17 -8.68 -2.84 12.36
N ARG A 18 -7.42 -2.38 12.40
CA ARG A 18 -6.98 -1.30 13.28
C ARG A 18 -7.26 0.08 12.71
N VAL A 19 -7.19 0.22 11.38
CA VAL A 19 -7.33 1.51 10.70
C VAL A 19 -8.76 1.65 10.17
N LYS A 20 -9.55 2.49 10.84
CA LYS A 20 -10.92 2.85 10.39
C LYS A 20 -10.92 3.88 9.25
N GLU A 21 -9.77 4.45 8.93
CA GLU A 21 -9.55 5.49 7.91
C GLU A 21 -8.98 4.88 6.62
N ASN A 22 -8.80 5.66 5.55
CA ASN A 22 -8.20 5.13 4.33
C ASN A 22 -6.77 4.61 4.60
N ALA A 23 -6.48 3.36 4.23
CA ALA A 23 -5.15 2.77 4.36
C ALA A 23 -4.65 2.29 3.01
N TYR A 24 -3.39 2.61 2.71
CA TYR A 24 -2.69 2.22 1.49
C TYR A 24 -1.44 1.43 1.82
N ILE A 25 -1.24 0.34 1.10
CA ILE A 25 -0.03 -0.46 1.15
C ILE A 25 0.72 -0.28 -0.15
N VAL A 26 2.00 -0.03 -0.01
CA VAL A 26 2.90 0.29 -1.10
C VAL A 26 4.02 -0.74 -1.11
N ASP A 27 4.05 -1.57 -2.14
CA ASP A 27 5.14 -2.51 -2.36
C ASP A 27 6.24 -1.86 -3.18
N LEU A 28 7.47 -1.95 -2.67
CA LEU A 28 8.67 -1.54 -3.39
C LEU A 28 9.05 -2.63 -4.40
N MET A 29 9.20 -2.22 -5.66
CA MET A 29 9.66 -3.07 -6.76
C MET A 29 10.86 -2.43 -7.45
N ASP A 30 11.61 -3.22 -8.22
CA ASP A 30 12.72 -2.66 -8.99
C ASP A 30 12.20 -1.62 -9.99
N GLY A 31 12.55 -0.35 -9.76
CA GLY A 31 12.12 0.77 -10.57
C GLY A 31 10.67 1.25 -10.36
N GLY A 32 9.94 0.80 -9.34
CA GLY A 32 8.53 1.18 -9.17
C GLY A 32 7.87 0.88 -7.83
N TYR A 33 6.59 1.24 -7.75
CA TYR A 33 5.75 1.13 -6.55
C TYR A 33 4.41 0.51 -6.94
N SER A 34 4.01 -0.58 -6.29
CA SER A 34 2.67 -1.16 -6.42
C SER A 34 1.80 -0.68 -5.27
N VAL A 35 0.63 -0.11 -5.56
CA VAL A 35 -0.22 0.53 -4.55
C VAL A 35 -1.56 -0.17 -4.41
N LEU A 36 -1.91 -0.54 -3.19
CA LEU A 36 -3.18 -1.19 -2.82
C LEU A 36 -3.90 -0.36 -1.76
N ASN A 37 -5.18 -0.02 -1.98
CA ASN A 37 -6.04 0.48 -0.90
C ASN A 37 -6.66 -0.72 -0.18
N VAL A 38 -6.28 -0.89 1.08
CA VAL A 38 -6.65 -2.08 1.88
C VAL A 38 -8.12 -2.01 2.28
N VAL A 39 -8.60 -0.85 2.71
CA VAL A 39 -10.00 -0.67 3.16
C VAL A 39 -10.99 -0.87 2.02
N LYS A 40 -10.67 -0.31 0.84
CA LYS A 40 -11.51 -0.42 -0.36
C LYS A 40 -11.25 -1.70 -1.15
N HIS A 41 -10.33 -2.56 -0.70
CA HIS A 41 -9.90 -3.77 -1.41
C HIS A 41 -9.59 -3.50 -2.89
N LYS A 42 -8.95 -2.35 -3.17
CA LYS A 42 -8.77 -1.85 -4.54
C LYS A 42 -7.30 -1.71 -4.87
N TYR A 43 -6.85 -2.46 -5.87
CA TYR A 43 -5.55 -2.26 -6.47
C TYR A 43 -5.54 -0.99 -7.33
N LEU A 44 -4.60 -0.08 -7.05
CA LEU A 44 -4.46 1.19 -7.79
C LEU A 44 -3.47 1.09 -8.95
N GLY A 45 -2.72 0.00 -9.04
CA GLY A 45 -1.75 -0.24 -10.08
C GLY A 45 -0.31 0.03 -9.65
N GLU A 46 0.58 -0.19 -10.62
CA GLU A 46 2.00 0.09 -10.50
C GLU A 46 2.30 1.50 -10.97
N MET A 47 3.22 2.16 -10.28
CA MET A 47 3.60 3.55 -10.53
C MET A 47 5.12 3.65 -10.59
N SER A 48 5.60 4.48 -11.53
CA SER A 48 7.00 4.92 -11.51
C SER A 48 7.25 5.81 -10.30
N PRO A 49 8.51 6.02 -9.87
CA PRO A 49 8.82 6.86 -8.71
C PRO A 49 8.23 8.27 -8.79
N LYS A 50 8.29 8.89 -9.97
CA LYS A 50 7.72 10.22 -10.20
C LYS A 50 6.18 10.22 -10.10
N ALA A 51 5.52 9.19 -10.60
CA ALA A 51 4.07 9.06 -10.50
C ALA A 51 3.63 8.81 -9.06
N PHE A 52 4.40 8.00 -8.32
CA PHE A 52 4.17 7.73 -6.90
C PHE A 52 4.29 8.98 -6.04
N GLU A 53 5.32 9.80 -6.25
CA GLU A 53 5.47 11.09 -5.54
C GLU A 53 4.27 12.01 -5.75
N ALA A 54 3.82 12.16 -7.00
CA ALA A 54 2.64 12.97 -7.34
C ALA A 54 1.36 12.41 -6.71
N TRP A 55 1.23 11.08 -6.68
CA TRP A 55 0.12 10.40 -6.02
C TRP A 55 0.13 10.63 -4.50
N MET A 56 1.28 10.52 -3.83
CA MET A 56 1.41 10.76 -2.39
C MET A 56 0.98 12.19 -2.02
N VAL A 57 1.39 13.18 -2.79
CA VAL A 57 0.97 14.58 -2.59
C VAL A 57 -0.54 14.71 -2.72
N THR A 58 -1.12 14.09 -3.75
CA THR A 58 -2.57 14.11 -4.00
C THR A 58 -3.35 13.47 -2.86
N ILE A 59 -2.91 12.31 -2.35
CA ILE A 59 -3.56 11.62 -1.25
C ILE A 59 -3.47 12.42 0.04
N LYS A 60 -2.30 12.95 0.39
CA LYS A 60 -2.15 13.80 1.60
C LYS A 60 -3.04 15.05 1.57
N GLN A 61 -3.34 15.58 0.38
CA GLN A 61 -4.25 16.73 0.24
C GLN A 61 -5.73 16.34 0.31
N LYS A 62 -6.13 15.26 -0.37
CA LYS A 62 -7.54 14.85 -0.48
C LYS A 62 -8.03 14.03 0.71
N GLU A 63 -7.14 13.22 1.26
CA GLU A 63 -7.40 12.27 2.34
C GLU A 63 -6.29 12.42 3.39
N PRO A 64 -6.24 13.53 4.14
CA PRO A 64 -5.13 13.87 5.04
C PRO A 64 -4.93 12.87 6.20
N ASN A 65 -5.96 12.11 6.54
CA ASN A 65 -5.89 11.06 7.56
C ASN A 65 -5.53 9.69 6.98
N SER A 66 -5.17 9.62 5.70
CA SER A 66 -4.78 8.35 5.09
C SER A 66 -3.48 7.81 5.66
N VAL A 67 -3.49 6.53 6.04
CA VAL A 67 -2.31 5.80 6.47
C VAL A 67 -1.63 5.20 5.24
N ILE A 68 -0.35 5.49 5.03
CA ILE A 68 0.45 4.91 3.95
C ILE A 68 1.53 4.03 4.58
N ILE A 69 1.54 2.76 4.21
CA ILE A 69 2.46 1.75 4.73
C ILE A 69 3.31 1.28 3.57
N ILE A 70 4.61 1.52 3.66
CA ILE A 70 5.59 1.07 2.69
C ILE A 70 6.10 -0.28 3.18
N ASP A 71 5.87 -1.33 2.39
CA ASP A 71 6.39 -2.66 2.67
C ASP A 71 7.69 -2.84 1.88
N ASP A 72 8.80 -2.82 2.62
CA ASP A 72 10.15 -3.06 2.11
C ASP A 72 10.64 -4.49 2.38
N ILE A 73 9.75 -5.38 2.86
CA ILE A 73 10.10 -6.76 3.13
C ILE A 73 10.67 -7.37 1.84
N PRO A 74 11.96 -7.73 1.81
CA PRO A 74 12.59 -8.23 0.60
C PRO A 74 11.94 -9.55 0.18
N TRP A 75 11.86 -9.74 -1.13
CA TRP A 75 11.31 -10.95 -1.76
C TRP A 75 12.27 -12.14 -1.69
N ASP A 76 13.34 -12.07 -0.90
CA ASP A 76 14.36 -13.12 -0.73
C ASP A 76 14.12 -14.03 0.49
#